data_AF-A0A0A0C0E4-F1
#
_entry.id   AF-A0A0A0C0E4-F1
#
_cell.length_a   1.000
_cell.length_b   1.000
_cell.length_c   1.000
_cell.angle_alpha   90.00
_cell.angle_beta   90.00
_cell.angle_gamma   90.00
#
_symmetry.space_group_name_H-M   'P 1'
#
loop_
_entity.id
_entity.type
_entity.pdbx_description
1 polymer ?
#
loop_
_entity_poly.entity_id
_entity_poly.type
_entity_poly.pdbx_seq_one_letter_code
_entity_poly.pdbx_strand_id
1 'polypeptide(L)'
;MTCLVAALLGLTAAQVGLWAFGTHTPLVVVCVALTGGCVGSLGATLMHRGLQVAPGNTDIAMAAVSTAFNVGIAGGAFLGGRVVATTGVQQVPLMAATLLATALLIVLAGRCSTSPTT
;
A
#
# COMPACT_ATOMS: atom_id res chain seq x y z
N MET A 1 -2.81 -14.11 3.19
CA MET A 1 -2.09 -13.14 4.07
C MET A 1 -0.65 -12.90 3.64
N THR A 2 0.11 -13.94 3.28
CA THR A 2 1.49 -13.83 2.72
C THR A 2 1.58 -12.88 1.53
N CYS A 3 0.65 -12.98 0.58
CA CYS A 3 0.61 -12.09 -0.59
C CYS A 3 0.46 -10.61 -0.23
N LEU A 4 -0.33 -10.26 0.79
CA LEU A 4 -0.51 -8.88 1.24
C LEU A 4 0.79 -8.30 1.82
N VAL A 5 1.52 -9.09 2.62
CA VAL A 5 2.81 -8.66 3.17
C VAL A 5 3.86 -8.51 2.07
N ALA A 6 3.90 -9.43 1.11
CA ALA A 6 4.80 -9.31 -0.04
C ALA A 6 4.48 -8.07 -0.88
N ALA A 7 3.19 -7.78 -1.11
CA ALA A 7 2.76 -6.58 -1.82
C ALA A 7 3.16 -5.30 -1.08
N LEU A 8 2.93 -5.21 0.23
CA LEU A 8 3.29 -4.04 1.04
C LEU A 8 4.82 -3.84 1.14
N LEU A 9 5.58 -4.93 1.29
CA LEU A 9 7.05 -4.89 1.23
C LEU A 9 7.54 -4.38 -0.13
N GLY A 10 7.00 -4.94 -1.23
CA GLY A 10 7.35 -4.53 -2.59
C GLY A 10 7.02 -3.07 -2.87
N LEU A 11 5.84 -2.58 -2.44
CA LEU A 11 5.46 -1.18 -2.56
C LEU A 11 6.41 -0.28 -1.76
N THR A 12 6.73 -0.66 -0.52
CA THR A 12 7.66 0.11 0.32
C THR A 12 9.04 0.21 -0.34
N ALA A 13 9.58 -0.91 -0.79
CA ALA A 13 10.87 -0.97 -1.48
C ALA A 13 10.88 -0.16 -2.78
N ALA A 14 9.82 -0.23 -3.58
CA ALA A 14 9.68 0.53 -4.81
C ALA A 14 9.67 2.04 -4.57
N GLN A 15 8.96 2.51 -3.55
CA GLN A 15 8.88 3.93 -3.21
C GLN A 15 10.20 4.46 -2.61
N VAL A 16 10.89 3.67 -1.77
CA VAL A 16 12.25 3.99 -1.33
C VAL A 16 13.21 4.06 -2.53
N GLY A 17 13.10 3.13 -3.47
CA GLY A 17 13.89 3.11 -4.70
C GLY A 17 13.65 4.34 -5.58
N LEU A 18 12.40 4.78 -5.75
CA LEU A 18 12.07 6.01 -6.46
C LEU A 18 12.65 7.26 -5.80
N TRP A 19 12.64 7.30 -4.46
CA TRP A 19 13.25 8.41 -3.72
C TRP A 19 14.78 8.43 -3.87
N ALA A 20 15.43 7.26 -3.75
CA ALA A 20 16.89 7.13 -3.77
C ALA A 20 17.50 7.24 -5.18
N PHE A 21 16.82 6.71 -6.21
CA PHE A 21 17.33 6.58 -7.57
C PHE A 21 16.49 7.34 -8.60
N GLY A 22 15.76 8.37 -8.18
CA GLY A 22 14.86 9.15 -9.05
C GLY A 22 15.54 9.81 -10.26
N THR A 23 16.87 9.91 -10.27
CA THR A 23 17.67 10.43 -11.38
C THR A 23 18.11 9.36 -12.39
N HIS A 24 17.94 8.07 -12.09
CA HIS A 24 18.33 6.95 -12.94
C HIS A 24 17.11 6.33 -13.63
N THR A 25 16.82 6.79 -14.85
CA THR A 25 15.67 6.36 -15.67
C THR A 25 15.38 4.85 -15.66
N PRO A 26 16.36 3.94 -15.87
CA PRO A 26 16.05 2.50 -15.87
C PRO A 26 15.56 2.00 -14.51
N LEU A 27 16.13 2.49 -13.41
CA LEU A 27 15.72 2.13 -12.06
C LEU A 27 14.33 2.69 -11.73
N VAL A 28 14.02 3.90 -12.19
CA VAL A 28 12.68 4.48 -12.06
C VAL A 28 11.64 3.60 -12.76
N VAL A 29 11.91 3.17 -14.00
CA VAL A 29 10.99 2.29 -14.75
C VAL A 29 10.76 0.97 -13.99
N VAL A 30 11.81 0.35 -13.47
CA VAL A 30 11.70 -0.89 -12.68
C VAL A 30 10.86 -0.66 -11.42
N CYS A 31 11.09 0.43 -10.69
CA CYS A 31 10.33 0.74 -9.48
C CYS A 31 8.85 1.07 -9.77
N VAL A 32 8.56 1.76 -10.88
CA VAL A 32 7.18 2.03 -11.31
C VAL A 32 6.48 0.74 -11.72
N ALA A 33 7.15 -0.12 -12.49
CA ALA A 33 6.60 -1.43 -12.88
C ALA A 33 6.32 -2.31 -11.65
N LEU A 34 7.25 -2.34 -10.69
CA LEU A 34 7.08 -3.04 -9.42
C LEU A 34 5.90 -2.47 -8.63
N THR A 35 5.77 -1.14 -8.56
CA THR A 35 4.63 -0.47 -7.92
C THR A 35 3.32 -0.94 -8.54
N GLY A 36 3.20 -0.94 -9.88
CA GLY A 36 2.00 -1.41 -10.58
C GLY A 36 1.64 -2.86 -10.26
N GLY A 37 2.62 -3.76 -10.30
CA GLY A 37 2.42 -5.18 -9.96
C GLY A 37 1.98 -5.40 -8.51
N CYS A 38 2.58 -4.66 -7.57
CA CYS A 38 2.21 -4.77 -6.16
C CYS A 38 0.86 -4.12 -5.85
N VAL A 39 0.48 -3.00 -6.49
CA VAL A 39 -0.86 -2.41 -6.33
C VAL A 39 -1.94 -3.38 -6.82
N GLY A 40 -1.73 -4.04 -7.96
CA GLY A 40 -2.67 -5.04 -8.48
C GLY A 40 -2.90 -6.20 -7.51
N SER A 41 -1.83 -6.74 -6.92
CA SER A 41 -1.94 -7.80 -5.91
C SER A 41 -2.57 -7.33 -4.59
N LEU A 42 -2.33 -6.08 -4.18
CA LEU A 42 -2.97 -5.48 -3.01
C LEU A 42 -4.49 -5.40 -3.19
N GLY A 43 -4.97 -4.89 -4.32
CA GLY A 43 -6.40 -4.81 -4.62
C GLY A 43 -7.09 -6.18 -4.61
N ALA A 44 -6.50 -7.16 -5.30
CA ALA A 44 -7.04 -8.53 -5.35
C ALA A 44 -7.08 -9.20 -3.96
N THR A 45 -6.03 -9.02 -3.15
CA THR A 45 -5.97 -9.61 -1.82
C THR A 45 -6.96 -8.98 -0.83
N LEU A 46 -7.20 -7.66 -0.94
CA LEU A 46 -8.14 -6.95 -0.06
C LEU A 46 -9.59 -7.36 -0.35
N MET A 47 -9.97 -7.43 -1.63
CA MET A 47 -11.28 -7.93 -2.07
C MET A 47 -11.49 -9.38 -1.63
N HIS A 48 -10.50 -10.24 -1.84
CA HIS A 48 -10.58 -11.63 -1.39
C HIS A 48 -10.76 -11.76 0.14
N ARG A 49 -10.13 -10.88 0.93
CA ARG A 49 -10.29 -10.88 2.38
C ARG A 49 -11.66 -10.37 2.82
N GLY A 50 -12.24 -9.39 2.13
CA GLY A 50 -13.61 -8.95 2.43
C GLY A 50 -14.62 -10.10 2.28
N LEU A 51 -14.46 -10.96 1.26
CA LEU A 51 -15.27 -12.17 1.08
C LEU A 51 -15.13 -13.18 2.23
N GLN A 52 -13.91 -13.34 2.76
CA GLN A 52 -13.66 -14.25 3.89
C GLN A 52 -14.21 -13.72 5.22
N VAL A 53 -14.21 -12.40 5.41
CA VAL A 53 -14.65 -11.77 6.68
C VAL A 53 -16.17 -11.74 6.80
N ALA A 54 -16.90 -11.59 5.68
CA ALA A 54 -18.35 -11.53 5.70
C ALA A 54 -18.99 -12.30 4.53
N PRO A 55 -18.95 -13.64 4.53
CA PRO A 55 -19.43 -14.46 3.41
C PRO A 55 -20.94 -14.32 3.12
N GLY A 56 -21.75 -13.88 4.09
CA GLY A 56 -23.18 -13.60 3.94
C GLY A 56 -23.54 -12.13 3.68
N ASN A 57 -22.58 -11.21 3.83
CA ASN A 57 -22.78 -9.76 3.70
C ASN A 57 -21.67 -9.14 2.82
N THR A 58 -21.33 -9.85 1.74
CA THR A 58 -20.27 -9.46 0.80
C THR A 58 -20.44 -8.03 0.29
N ASP A 59 -21.67 -7.59 0.02
CA ASP A 59 -21.95 -6.25 -0.48
C ASP A 59 -21.45 -5.15 0.49
N ILE A 60 -21.78 -5.28 1.77
CA ILE A 60 -21.31 -4.36 2.82
C ILE A 60 -19.79 -4.42 2.97
N ALA A 61 -19.20 -5.62 2.91
CA ALA A 61 -17.75 -5.78 3.00
C ALA A 61 -17.01 -5.15 1.81
N MET A 62 -17.51 -5.34 0.58
CA MET A 62 -16.96 -4.73 -0.62
C MET A 62 -17.16 -3.21 -0.62
N ALA A 63 -18.31 -2.73 -0.14
CA ALA A 63 -18.57 -1.30 0.03
C ALA A 63 -17.59 -0.66 1.02
N ALA A 64 -17.28 -1.33 2.14
CA ALA A 64 -16.28 -0.87 3.10
C ALA A 64 -14.87 -0.84 2.51
N VAL A 65 -14.45 -1.90 1.79
CA VAL A 65 -13.15 -1.97 1.10
C VAL A 65 -13.02 -0.84 0.06
N SER A 66 -14.05 -0.64 -0.76
CA SER A 66 -14.09 0.43 -1.78
C SER A 66 -14.06 1.82 -1.16
N THR A 67 -14.82 2.04 -0.08
CA THR A 67 -14.83 3.31 0.65
C THR A 67 -13.45 3.63 1.21
N ALA A 68 -12.81 2.66 1.85
CA ALA A 68 -11.44 2.82 2.37
C ALA A 68 -10.44 3.14 1.25
N PHE A 69 -10.57 2.50 0.09
CA PHE A 69 -9.72 2.75 -1.08
C PHE A 69 -9.90 4.18 -1.61
N ASN A 70 -11.14 4.66 -1.75
CA ASN A 70 -11.43 6.03 -2.21
C ASN A 70 -10.94 7.09 -1.22
N VAL A 71 -11.14 6.85 0.08
CA VAL A 71 -10.58 7.73 1.14
C VAL A 71 -9.06 7.75 1.06
N GLY A 72 -8.42 6.60 0.81
CA GLY A 72 -6.99 6.50 0.59
C GLY A 72 -6.51 7.32 -0.62
N ILE A 73 -7.20 7.25 -1.75
CA ILE A 73 -6.87 8.05 -2.94
C ILE A 73 -7.03 9.54 -2.65
N ALA A 74 -8.16 9.96 -2.08
CA ALA A 74 -8.42 11.36 -1.78
C ALA A 74 -7.42 11.94 -0.77
N GLY A 75 -7.20 11.23 0.34
CA GLY A 75 -6.23 11.60 1.36
C GLY A 75 -4.80 11.60 0.83
N GLY A 76 -4.43 10.59 0.04
CA GLY A 76 -3.13 10.48 -0.61
C GLY A 76 -2.87 11.61 -1.60
N ALA A 77 -3.86 11.98 -2.42
CA ALA A 77 -3.76 13.10 -3.35
C ALA A 77 -3.61 14.44 -2.62
N PHE A 78 -4.37 14.65 -1.54
CA PHE A 78 -4.24 15.85 -0.71
C PHE A 78 -2.85 15.96 -0.07
N LEU A 79 -2.39 14.89 0.58
CA LEU A 79 -1.08 14.86 1.23
C LEU A 79 0.05 14.98 0.21
N GLY A 80 -0.03 14.26 -0.91
CA GLY A 80 0.92 14.34 -2.00
C GLY A 80 1.00 15.74 -2.60
N GLY A 81 -0.16 16.37 -2.89
CA GLY A 81 -0.23 17.74 -3.38
C GLY A 81 0.41 18.73 -2.40
N ARG A 82 0.17 18.58 -1.10
CA ARG A 82 0.84 19.38 -0.07
C ARG A 82 2.36 19.19 -0.06
N VAL A 83 2.84 17.95 -0.11
CA VAL A 83 4.29 17.64 -0.13
C VAL A 83 4.95 18.21 -1.38
N VAL A 84 4.31 18.11 -2.54
CA VAL A 84 4.79 18.71 -3.80
C VAL A 84 4.90 20.23 -3.65
N ALA A 85 3.88 20.87 -3.08
CA ALA A 85 3.84 22.33 -2.92
C ALA A 85 4.89 22.87 -1.93
N THR A 86 5.26 22.10 -0.90
CA THR A 86 6.18 22.58 0.16
C THR A 86 7.61 22.10 0.01
N THR A 87 7.83 20.87 -0.46
CA THR A 87 9.14 20.20 -0.45
C THR A 87 9.55 19.62 -1.82
N GLY A 88 8.68 19.76 -2.83
CA GLY A 88 8.92 19.29 -4.18
C GLY A 88 8.55 17.82 -4.40
N VAL A 89 8.54 17.42 -5.68
CA VAL A 89 8.07 16.10 -6.13
C VAL A 89 8.95 14.95 -5.61
N GLN A 90 10.24 15.21 -5.38
CA GLN A 90 11.18 14.18 -4.95
C GLN A 90 10.85 13.58 -3.58
N GLN A 91 10.15 14.31 -2.68
CA GLN A 91 9.81 13.81 -1.35
C GLN A 91 8.53 12.97 -1.31
N VAL A 92 7.74 12.97 -2.40
CA VAL A 92 6.48 12.22 -2.46
C VAL A 92 6.68 10.70 -2.29
N PRO A 93 7.67 10.06 -2.95
CA PRO A 93 7.89 8.64 -2.75
C PRO A 93 8.34 8.30 -1.33
N LEU A 94 9.08 9.18 -0.65
CA LEU A 94 9.46 8.96 0.75
C LEU A 94 8.23 8.98 1.68
N MET A 95 7.33 9.95 1.49
CA MET A 95 6.04 9.99 2.21
C MET A 95 5.22 8.71 1.95
N ALA A 96 5.15 8.26 0.70
CA ALA A 96 4.44 7.02 0.37
C ALA A 96 5.09 5.81 1.06
N ALA A 97 6.43 5.73 1.06
CA ALA A 97 7.18 4.67 1.71
C ALA A 97 6.92 4.60 3.21
N THR A 98 6.84 5.74 3.92
CA THR A 98 6.56 5.75 5.36
C THR A 98 5.14 5.25 5.65
N LEU A 99 4.14 5.68 4.89
CA LEU A 99 2.76 5.20 5.02
C LEU A 99 2.64 3.69 4.74
N LEU A 100 3.32 3.20 3.69
CA LEU A 100 3.35 1.78 3.35
C LEU A 100 4.07 0.94 4.40
N ALA A 101 5.17 1.46 4.96
CA ALA A 101 5.88 0.82 6.07
C ALA A 101 5.00 0.74 7.32
N THR A 102 4.25 1.81 7.66
CA THR A 102 3.29 1.79 8.77
C THR A 102 2.19 0.75 8.53
N ALA A 103 1.63 0.68 7.31
CA ALA A 103 0.64 -0.34 6.96
C ALA A 103 1.21 -1.77 7.09
N LEU A 104 2.44 -1.99 6.61
CA LEU A 104 3.14 -3.26 6.75
C LEU A 104 3.31 -3.65 8.23
N LEU A 105 3.75 -2.71 9.09
CA LEU A 105 3.90 -2.95 10.52
C LEU A 105 2.56 -3.31 11.18
N ILE A 106 1.47 -2.63 10.84
CA ILE A 106 0.13 -2.96 11.34
C ILE A 106 -0.26 -4.40 10.95
N VAL A 107 -0.03 -4.78 9.70
CA VAL A 107 -0.34 -6.15 9.21
C VAL A 107 0.53 -7.20 9.90
N LEU A 108 1.81 -6.91 10.14
CA LEU A 108 2.73 -7.82 10.84
C LEU A 108 2.38 -7.95 12.33
N ALA A 109 2.04 -6.85 13.00
CA ALA A 109 1.60 -6.86 14.40
C ALA A 109 0.35 -7.71 14.57
N GLY A 110 -0.65 -7.54 13.69
CA GLY A 110 -1.87 -8.35 13.70
C GLY A 110 -1.61 -9.85 13.52
N ARG A 111 -0.56 -10.24 12.78
CA ARG A 111 -0.15 -11.65 12.69
C ARG A 111 0.41 -12.19 13.98
N CYS A 112 1.26 -11.40 14.64
CA CYS A 112 1.89 -11.79 15.90
C CYS A 112 0.83 -12.07 16.97
N SER A 113 -0.22 -11.25 17.05
CA SER A 113 -1.34 -11.44 17.97
C SER A 113 -2.19 -12.68 17.69
N THR A 114 -2.15 -13.24 16.47
CA THR A 114 -2.92 -14.44 16.09
C THR A 114 -2.14 -15.75 16.22
N SER A 115 -0.88 -15.71 16.65
CA SER A 115 -0.12 -16.92 17.00
C SER A 115 -0.67 -17.49 18.31
N PRO A 116 -1.23 -18.72 18.34
CA PRO A 116 -1.70 -19.31 19.57
C PRO A 116 -0.49 -19.66 20.45
N THR A 117 -0.43 -19.08 21.66
CA THR A 117 0.26 -19.71 22.78
C THR A 117 -0.64 -20.83 23.31
N THR A 118 -0.51 -22.02 22.74
CA THR A 118 -0.67 -23.38 23.35
C THR A 118 -0.70 -24.43 22.26
#